data_AF-A0A1G3U657-F1
#
_entry.id   AF-A0A1G3U657-F1
#
_cell.length_a   1.000
_cell.length_b   1.000
_cell.length_c   1.000
_cell.angle_alpha   90.00
_cell.angle_beta   90.00
_cell.angle_gamma   90.00
#
_symmetry.space_group_name_H-M   'P 1'
#
loop_
_entity.id
_entity.type
_entity.pdbx_description
1 polymer ?
#
loop_
_entity_poly.entity_id
_entity_poly.type
_entity_poly.pdbx_seq_one_letter_code
_entity_poly.pdbx_strand_id
1 'polypeptide(L)'
;PSDIVITKNNQIFIKYCDIAPREIPDSEKETIANRYNGLDEDKLKSFYKNFFLRDENKNFFYDIAVEFVDVYILEKKIDNFTYEKYVFSFIQSIIMEHLENTFDGNKEFFRGFSGYVFRIHFKEVLGHIANLILAEVSASNKHVIEFLKYYSLNIVVMDGKKYKVPEIEADNGLKWSVSSMMSIVKIYIRTEQSIAALLGKKEALQDGIKDLYIYDLSPMEYNNNLHKEIEKISQEIVNATQKVNLYSDLLDISKTTEDKESIKIDLKNIKQEMQLKRDEKTQLTAKMIGKNELLRYNNTKKEIDAIIRQEKREERILEQNKESFLSIKNSLVKALTSKKVLLEEFEAQR
;
A
#
# COMPACT_ATOMS: atom_id res chain seq x y z
N PRO A 1 24.18 -13.87 35.99
CA PRO A 1 24.32 -14.72 34.78
C PRO A 1 22.93 -15.12 34.28
N SER A 2 22.41 -14.38 33.31
CA SER A 2 21.09 -14.66 32.74
C SER A 2 21.28 -14.75 31.23
N ASP A 3 21.45 -15.96 30.73
CA ASP A 3 21.56 -16.21 29.30
C ASP A 3 20.27 -15.77 28.61
N ILE A 4 20.39 -15.09 27.48
CA ILE A 4 19.24 -14.79 26.63
C ILE A 4 19.07 -16.00 25.73
N VAL A 5 18.05 -16.81 26.04
CA VAL A 5 17.66 -17.96 25.24
C VAL A 5 16.58 -17.51 24.27
N ILE A 6 16.95 -17.37 23.00
CA ILE A 6 16.00 -17.05 21.93
C ILE A 6 15.58 -18.37 21.31
N THR A 7 14.34 -18.77 21.54
CA THR A 7 13.77 -20.02 21.00
C THR A 7 12.75 -19.68 19.91
N LYS A 8 13.01 -20.02 18.65
CA LYS A 8 12.00 -19.89 17.57
C LYS A 8 12.26 -20.88 16.43
N ASN A 9 11.20 -21.54 15.93
CA ASN A 9 11.22 -22.52 14.82
C ASN A 9 12.22 -23.68 14.99
N ASN A 10 12.22 -24.35 16.16
CA ASN A 10 13.15 -25.45 16.50
C ASN A 10 14.66 -25.08 16.48
N GLN A 11 15.01 -23.79 16.41
CA GLN A 11 16.38 -23.32 16.57
C GLN A 11 16.52 -22.57 17.89
N ILE A 12 17.53 -22.96 18.67
CA ILE A 12 17.88 -22.34 19.95
C ILE A 12 19.10 -21.46 19.71
N PHE A 13 18.94 -20.16 19.90
CA PHE A 13 20.07 -19.23 19.92
C PHE A 13 20.32 -18.85 21.37
N ILE A 14 21.43 -19.35 21.93
CA ILE A 14 21.90 -18.98 23.26
C ILE A 14 22.93 -17.88 23.07
N LYS A 15 22.58 -16.63 23.43
CA LYS A 15 23.58 -15.58 23.58
C LYS A 15 23.96 -15.54 25.06
N TYR A 16 25.17 -16.03 25.35
CA TYR A 16 25.77 -15.94 26.67
C TYR A 16 25.89 -14.48 27.10
N CYS A 17 25.06 -14.08 28.05
CA CYS A 17 25.08 -12.76 28.64
C CYS A 17 25.53 -12.89 30.09
N ASP A 18 26.84 -13.09 30.26
CA ASP A 18 27.47 -12.84 31.56
C ASP A 18 27.58 -11.33 31.77
N ILE A 19 26.47 -10.73 32.22
CA ILE A 19 26.43 -9.31 32.55
C ILE A 19 25.59 -9.15 33.80
N ALA A 20 26.26 -9.07 34.94
CA ALA A 20 25.72 -8.32 36.06
C ALA A 20 25.85 -6.83 35.71
N PRO A 21 24.81 -6.00 35.88
CA PRO A 21 24.94 -4.57 35.73
C PRO A 21 26.03 -4.05 36.68
N ARG A 22 26.89 -3.16 36.19
CA ARG A 22 27.91 -2.49 37.02
C ARG A 22 27.19 -1.53 37.97
N GLU A 23 27.50 -1.57 39.27
CA GLU A 23 27.06 -0.52 40.22
C GLU A 23 27.62 0.83 39.75
N ILE A 24 26.73 1.79 39.55
CA ILE A 24 27.06 3.09 38.94
C ILE A 24 27.31 4.10 40.07
N PRO A 25 28.53 4.64 40.21
CA PRO A 25 28.82 5.71 41.17
C PRO A 25 28.03 6.98 40.83
N ASP A 26 27.70 7.80 41.82
CA ASP A 26 26.97 9.07 41.63
C ASP A 26 27.64 10.01 40.61
N SER A 27 28.96 9.91 40.47
CA SER A 27 29.76 10.68 39.51
C SER A 27 29.55 10.29 38.04
N GLU A 28 29.05 9.08 37.76
CA GLU A 28 28.84 8.57 36.39
C GLU A 28 27.38 8.73 35.92
N LYS A 29 26.48 9.28 36.76
CA LYS A 29 25.03 9.38 36.49
C LYS A 29 24.68 10.16 35.20
N GLU A 30 25.50 11.12 34.79
CA GLU A 30 25.25 11.92 33.56
C GLU A 30 26.04 11.44 32.34
N THR A 31 26.85 10.39 32.49
CA THR A 31 27.74 9.87 31.43
C THR A 31 27.04 8.89 30.49
N ILE A 32 27.63 8.65 29.31
CA ILE A 32 27.11 7.66 28.33
C ILE A 32 27.03 6.25 28.94
N ALA A 33 27.91 5.91 29.89
CA ALA A 33 27.92 4.63 30.58
C ALA A 33 26.65 4.36 31.40
N ASN A 34 25.98 5.39 31.94
CA ASN A 34 24.70 5.24 32.64
C ASN A 34 23.49 5.15 31.68
N ARG A 35 23.63 5.57 30.42
CA ARG A 35 22.48 5.75 29.51
C ARG A 35 21.86 4.44 29.01
N TYR A 36 22.59 3.34 29.08
CA TYR A 36 22.11 2.01 28.68
C TYR A 36 22.04 1.04 29.86
N ASN A 37 21.77 1.55 31.06
CA ASN A 37 21.75 0.75 32.30
C ASN A 37 23.11 0.05 32.58
N GLY A 38 24.23 0.72 32.27
CA GLY A 38 25.56 0.17 32.44
C GLY A 38 25.98 -0.89 31.41
N LEU A 39 25.18 -1.11 30.36
CA LEU A 39 25.46 -2.11 29.33
C LEU A 39 26.52 -1.63 28.32
N ASP A 40 27.34 -2.58 27.88
CA ASP A 40 28.34 -2.39 26.82
C ASP A 40 27.67 -2.15 25.45
N GLU A 41 28.03 -1.04 24.80
CA GLU A 41 27.44 -0.59 23.54
C GLU A 41 27.69 -1.58 22.40
N ASP A 42 28.84 -2.26 22.37
CA ASP A 42 29.13 -3.27 21.34
C ASP A 42 28.20 -4.48 21.44
N LYS A 43 27.80 -4.84 22.66
CA LYS A 43 26.82 -5.91 22.88
C LYS A 43 25.42 -5.51 22.43
N LEU A 44 25.02 -4.26 22.68
CA LEU A 44 23.75 -3.70 22.20
C LEU A 44 23.72 -3.63 20.68
N LYS A 45 24.80 -3.15 20.05
CA LYS A 45 24.97 -3.08 18.60
C LYS A 45 24.92 -4.45 17.94
N SER A 46 25.55 -5.46 18.55
CA SER A 46 25.49 -6.86 18.08
C SER A 46 24.05 -7.39 18.13
N PHE A 47 23.33 -7.18 19.24
CA PHE A 47 21.94 -7.62 19.35
C PHE A 47 21.02 -6.87 18.37
N TYR A 48 21.19 -5.54 18.27
CA TYR A 48 20.47 -4.69 17.30
C TYR A 48 20.58 -5.23 15.87
N LYS A 49 21.80 -5.50 15.39
CA LYS A 49 22.02 -6.03 14.04
C LYS A 49 21.28 -7.35 13.84
N ASN A 50 21.39 -8.27 14.78
CA ASN A 50 20.74 -9.58 14.67
C ASN A 50 19.20 -9.49 14.74
N PHE A 51 18.67 -8.58 15.56
CA PHE A 51 17.24 -8.38 15.73
C PHE A 51 16.61 -7.81 14.45
N PHE A 52 17.17 -6.72 13.91
CA PHE A 52 16.59 -6.03 12.74
C PHE A 52 16.97 -6.62 11.37
N LEU A 53 17.80 -7.67 11.33
CA LEU A 53 18.00 -8.47 10.10
C LEU A 53 16.78 -9.34 9.75
N ARG A 54 15.85 -9.53 10.70
CA ARG A 54 14.67 -10.39 10.51
C ARG A 54 13.54 -9.60 9.86
N ASP A 55 12.99 -10.16 8.79
CA ASP A 55 11.87 -9.58 8.06
C ASP A 55 10.63 -9.33 8.94
N GLU A 56 10.40 -10.17 9.93
CA GLU A 56 9.30 -10.05 10.90
C GLU A 56 9.38 -8.75 11.72
N ASN A 57 10.58 -8.18 11.89
CA ASN A 57 10.81 -6.98 12.69
C ASN A 57 10.83 -5.71 11.84
N LYS A 58 10.52 -5.78 10.53
CA LYS A 58 10.53 -4.63 9.62
C LYS A 58 9.59 -3.51 10.05
N ASN A 59 8.45 -3.87 10.67
CA ASN A 59 7.43 -2.91 11.09
C ASN A 59 7.51 -2.55 12.58
N PHE A 60 8.54 -3.02 13.29
CA PHE A 60 8.64 -2.87 14.75
C PHE A 60 8.36 -1.44 15.21
N PHE A 61 9.02 -0.43 14.63
CA PHE A 61 8.81 0.97 15.03
C PHE A 61 7.46 1.56 14.66
N TYR A 62 6.85 1.05 13.59
CA TYR A 62 5.49 1.40 13.23
C TYR A 62 4.50 0.86 14.28
N ASP A 63 4.67 -0.39 14.70
CA ASP A 63 3.81 -1.03 15.70
C ASP A 63 3.90 -0.31 17.06
N ILE A 64 5.11 0.09 17.48
CA ILE A 64 5.32 0.93 18.67
C ILE A 64 4.57 2.27 18.55
N ALA A 65 4.60 2.89 17.38
CA ALA A 65 3.92 4.17 17.15
C ALA A 65 2.40 4.02 17.15
N VAL A 66 1.86 2.93 16.58
CA VAL A 66 0.43 2.59 16.62
C VAL A 66 -0.03 2.45 18.05
N GLU A 67 0.65 1.61 18.84
CA GLU A 67 0.28 1.40 20.24
C GLU A 67 0.35 2.68 21.07
N PHE A 68 1.38 3.51 20.84
CA PHE A 68 1.48 4.80 21.52
C PHE A 68 0.28 5.70 21.22
N VAL A 69 -0.10 5.83 19.94
CA VAL A 69 -1.20 6.69 19.54
C VAL A 69 -2.54 6.14 20.05
N ASP A 70 -2.79 4.85 19.89
CA ASP A 70 -4.03 4.22 20.32
C ASP A 70 -4.23 4.34 21.84
N VAL A 71 -3.22 3.95 22.62
CA VAL A 71 -3.33 3.92 24.07
C VAL A 71 -3.26 5.32 24.67
N TYR A 72 -2.28 6.13 24.29
CA TYR A 72 -2.02 7.39 24.99
C TYR A 72 -2.77 8.58 24.39
N ILE A 73 -2.84 8.68 23.06
CA ILE A 73 -3.48 9.82 22.38
C ILE A 73 -4.98 9.59 22.23
N LEU A 74 -5.44 8.40 21.86
CA LEU A 74 -6.84 8.15 21.54
C LEU A 74 -7.66 7.68 22.75
N GLU A 75 -7.16 6.67 23.47
CA GLU A 75 -7.86 6.09 24.62
C GLU A 75 -7.69 6.97 25.87
N LYS A 76 -6.45 7.16 26.35
CA LYS A 76 -6.15 7.94 27.57
C LYS A 76 -6.27 9.45 27.37
N LYS A 77 -6.19 9.93 26.13
CA LYS A 77 -6.34 11.35 25.77
C LYS A 77 -5.42 12.27 26.58
N ILE A 78 -4.13 11.92 26.66
CA ILE A 78 -3.16 12.71 27.42
C ILE A 78 -3.10 14.15 26.89
N ASP A 79 -2.95 15.11 27.81
CA ASP A 79 -2.76 16.51 27.45
C ASP A 79 -1.30 16.81 27.07
N ASN A 80 -1.04 18.01 26.53
CA ASN A 80 0.31 18.41 26.11
C ASN A 80 1.30 18.48 27.28
N PHE A 81 0.84 18.77 28.50
CA PHE A 81 1.69 18.79 29.68
C PHE A 81 2.19 17.37 30.03
N THR A 82 1.29 16.40 30.06
CA THR A 82 1.59 14.99 30.29
C THR A 82 2.48 14.45 29.17
N TYR A 83 2.17 14.80 27.93
CA TYR A 83 2.97 14.43 26.76
C TYR A 83 4.42 14.92 26.89
N GLU A 84 4.65 16.23 27.06
CA GLU A 84 6.00 16.81 27.15
C GLU A 84 6.83 16.20 28.30
N LYS A 85 6.16 15.79 29.38
CA LYS A 85 6.81 15.21 30.55
C LYS A 85 7.16 13.74 30.36
N TYR A 86 6.30 12.94 29.73
CA TYR A 86 6.40 11.47 29.77
C TYR A 86 6.50 10.77 28.42
N VAL A 87 6.39 11.46 27.28
CA VAL A 87 6.36 10.83 25.93
C VAL A 87 7.49 9.82 25.72
N PHE A 88 8.73 10.17 26.07
CA PHE A 88 9.88 9.27 25.86
C PHE A 88 9.82 8.04 26.77
N SER A 89 9.36 8.21 28.01
CA SER A 89 9.18 7.11 28.95
C SER A 89 8.07 6.16 28.48
N PHE A 90 6.97 6.70 27.95
CA PHE A 90 5.89 5.89 27.40
C PHE A 90 6.37 5.06 26.22
N ILE A 91 7.05 5.67 25.24
CA ILE A 91 7.58 4.95 24.07
C ILE A 91 8.60 3.88 24.49
N GLN A 92 9.52 4.20 25.41
CA GLN A 92 10.48 3.22 25.92
C GLN A 92 9.81 2.05 26.64
N SER A 93 8.71 2.31 27.36
CA SER A 93 7.95 1.26 28.05
C SER A 93 7.28 0.31 27.05
N ILE A 94 6.69 0.86 25.98
CA ILE A 94 6.11 0.05 24.90
C ILE A 94 7.18 -0.82 24.24
N ILE A 95 8.34 -0.24 23.90
CA ILE A 95 9.46 -1.00 23.30
C ILE A 95 9.90 -2.14 24.24
N MET A 96 10.03 -1.86 25.53
CA MET A 96 10.40 -2.86 26.53
C MET A 96 9.37 -3.99 26.60
N GLU A 97 8.08 -3.67 26.61
CA GLU A 97 7.00 -4.66 26.63
C GLU A 97 7.00 -5.56 25.38
N HIS A 98 7.17 -4.98 24.19
CA HIS A 98 7.31 -5.75 22.94
C HIS A 98 8.50 -6.72 22.98
N LEU A 99 9.63 -6.27 23.52
CA LEU A 99 10.83 -7.10 23.66
C LEU A 99 10.62 -8.23 24.68
N GLU A 100 10.00 -7.94 25.82
CA GLU A 100 9.70 -8.94 26.86
C GLU A 100 8.68 -9.99 26.37
N ASN A 101 7.71 -9.60 25.56
CA ASN A 101 6.74 -10.52 24.98
C ASN A 101 7.34 -11.41 23.88
N THR A 102 8.42 -10.96 23.24
CA THR A 102 9.08 -11.70 22.15
C THR A 102 10.18 -12.63 22.64
N PHE A 103 10.81 -12.31 23.78
CA PHE A 103 11.97 -13.04 24.29
C PHE A 103 11.86 -13.30 25.78
N ASP A 104 12.06 -14.56 26.16
CA ASP A 104 12.30 -14.93 27.55
C ASP A 104 13.68 -14.40 28.00
N GLY A 105 13.75 -13.70 29.14
CA GLY A 105 15.03 -13.36 29.75
C GLY A 105 15.12 -12.04 30.52
N ASN A 106 16.33 -11.46 30.49
CA ASN A 106 16.83 -10.45 31.42
C ASN A 106 16.17 -9.07 31.20
N LYS A 107 15.15 -8.74 32.01
CA LYS A 107 14.45 -7.44 32.01
C LYS A 107 15.41 -6.24 32.08
N GLU A 108 16.49 -6.34 32.84
CA GLU A 108 17.48 -5.27 32.96
C GLU A 108 18.25 -5.02 31.65
N PHE A 109 18.47 -6.08 30.86
CA PHE A 109 19.03 -5.94 29.51
C PHE A 109 18.04 -5.23 28.58
N PHE A 110 16.77 -5.65 28.56
CA PHE A 110 15.77 -5.04 27.69
C PHE A 110 15.44 -3.60 28.07
N ARG A 111 15.55 -3.24 29.35
CA ARG A 111 15.46 -1.86 29.81
C ARG A 111 16.57 -0.97 29.22
N GLY A 112 17.81 -1.46 29.20
CA GLY A 112 18.92 -0.73 28.57
C GLY A 112 18.83 -0.72 27.04
N PHE A 113 18.40 -1.84 26.45
CA PHE A 113 18.25 -1.98 25.01
C PHE A 113 17.10 -1.16 24.44
N SER A 114 15.95 -1.05 25.13
CA SER A 114 14.82 -0.22 24.67
C SER A 114 15.22 1.24 24.54
N GLY A 115 15.99 1.76 25.51
CA GLY A 115 16.57 3.10 25.44
C GLY A 115 17.57 3.27 24.29
N TYR A 116 18.44 2.28 24.08
CA TYR A 116 19.40 2.26 22.97
C TYR A 116 18.71 2.31 21.61
N VAL A 117 17.76 1.41 21.36
CA VAL A 117 17.04 1.31 20.09
C VAL A 117 16.21 2.55 19.83
N PHE A 118 15.46 3.04 20.83
CA PHE A 118 14.66 4.24 20.67
C PHE A 118 15.52 5.44 20.28
N ARG A 119 16.74 5.55 20.81
CA ARG A 119 17.64 6.66 20.48
C ARG A 119 18.11 6.63 19.03
N ILE A 120 18.41 5.44 18.49
CA ILE A 120 18.80 5.28 17.08
C ILE A 120 17.64 5.64 16.17
N HIS A 121 16.43 5.18 16.53
CA HIS A 121 15.23 5.29 15.70
C HIS A 121 14.27 6.39 16.16
N PHE A 122 14.80 7.37 16.88
CA PHE A 122 14.02 8.41 17.54
C PHE A 122 13.14 9.19 16.55
N LYS A 123 13.74 9.60 15.43
CA LYS A 123 13.04 10.32 14.36
C LYS A 123 12.05 9.44 13.59
N GLU A 124 12.34 8.14 13.46
CA GLU A 124 11.49 7.19 12.76
C GLU A 124 10.20 6.96 13.54
N VAL A 125 10.30 6.60 14.83
CA VAL A 125 9.14 6.39 15.70
C VAL A 125 8.27 7.64 15.77
N LEU A 126 8.85 8.82 15.98
CA LEU A 126 8.08 10.06 16.02
C LEU A 126 7.54 10.47 14.64
N GLY A 127 8.22 10.07 13.56
CA GLY A 127 7.71 10.21 12.20
C GLY A 127 6.45 9.38 11.96
N HIS A 128 6.39 8.16 12.49
CA HIS A 128 5.18 7.32 12.46
C HIS A 128 4.07 7.90 13.34
N ILE A 129 4.39 8.32 14.57
CA ILE A 129 3.42 8.98 15.47
C ILE A 129 2.83 10.22 14.82
N ALA A 130 3.66 11.06 14.18
CA ALA A 130 3.19 12.24 13.45
C ALA A 130 2.22 11.86 12.31
N ASN A 131 2.57 10.84 11.51
CA ASN A 131 1.67 10.35 10.44
C ASN A 131 0.32 9.88 10.99
N LEU A 132 0.31 9.12 12.08
CA LEU A 132 -0.90 8.61 12.72
C LEU A 132 -1.75 9.76 13.30
N ILE A 133 -1.12 10.73 13.96
CA ILE A 133 -1.79 11.97 14.42
C ILE A 133 -2.42 12.72 13.23
N LEU A 134 -1.73 12.82 12.10
CA LEU A 134 -2.26 13.47 10.90
C LEU A 134 -3.42 12.67 10.28
N ALA A 135 -3.40 11.34 10.35
CA ALA A 135 -4.53 10.51 9.94
C ALA A 135 -5.78 10.83 10.78
N GLU A 136 -5.61 10.99 12.09
CA GLU A 136 -6.69 11.41 13.00
C GLU A 136 -7.19 12.84 12.71
N VAL A 137 -6.31 13.74 12.29
CA VAL A 137 -6.71 15.08 11.80
C VAL A 137 -7.56 14.96 10.52
N SER A 138 -7.18 14.10 9.57
CA SER A 138 -7.98 13.83 8.36
C SER A 138 -9.37 13.28 8.72
N ALA A 139 -9.43 12.42 9.74
CA ALA A 139 -10.67 11.90 10.33
C ALA A 139 -11.44 12.94 11.17
N SER A 140 -10.91 14.15 11.34
CA SER A 140 -11.52 15.24 12.12
C SER A 140 -11.72 14.87 13.60
N ASN A 141 -10.79 14.10 14.17
CA ASN A 141 -10.81 13.73 15.59
C ASN A 141 -10.66 14.97 16.47
N LYS A 142 -11.70 15.27 17.27
CA LYS A 142 -11.77 16.49 18.08
C LYS A 142 -10.65 16.60 19.11
N HIS A 143 -10.29 15.48 19.76
CA HIS A 143 -9.25 15.49 20.78
C HIS A 143 -7.88 15.78 20.18
N VAL A 144 -7.53 15.10 19.08
CA VAL A 144 -6.26 15.31 18.38
C VAL A 144 -6.15 16.73 17.83
N ILE A 145 -7.24 17.28 17.28
CA ILE A 145 -7.30 18.67 16.83
C ILE A 145 -7.00 19.63 18.00
N GLU A 146 -7.58 19.39 19.18
CA GLU A 146 -7.34 20.22 20.36
C GLU A 146 -5.90 20.08 20.87
N PHE A 147 -5.38 18.85 20.92
CA PHE A 147 -3.98 18.57 21.25
C PHE A 147 -3.00 19.34 20.34
N LEU A 148 -3.31 19.47 19.05
CA LEU A 148 -2.47 20.22 18.10
C LEU A 148 -2.60 21.74 18.22
N LYS A 149 -3.74 22.26 18.70
CA LYS A 149 -3.91 23.71 18.90
C LYS A 149 -2.95 24.25 19.95
N TYR A 150 -2.50 23.44 20.89
CA TYR A 150 -1.45 23.81 21.84
C TYR A 150 -0.22 24.39 21.15
N TYR A 151 0.24 23.77 20.05
CA TYR A 151 1.39 24.24 19.28
C TYR A 151 1.11 25.52 18.46
N SER A 152 -0.13 26.02 18.48
CA SER A 152 -0.50 27.35 17.97
C SER A 152 -0.49 28.43 19.07
N LEU A 153 -0.40 28.04 20.35
CA LEU A 153 -0.35 28.94 21.51
C LEU A 153 1.09 29.42 21.70
N ASN A 154 1.50 30.44 20.95
CA ASN A 154 2.85 31.04 21.00
C ASN A 154 3.45 31.14 22.44
N ILE A 155 2.63 31.51 23.43
CA ILE A 155 3.00 31.56 24.85
C ILE A 155 1.92 30.90 25.71
N VAL A 156 2.34 30.10 26.70
CA VAL A 156 1.47 29.58 27.77
C VAL A 156 1.96 30.06 29.14
N VAL A 157 1.02 30.31 30.07
CA VAL A 157 1.33 30.73 31.44
C VAL A 157 1.05 29.58 32.39
N MET A 158 2.06 29.17 33.15
CA MET A 158 1.94 28.13 34.18
C MET A 158 2.64 28.60 35.44
N ASP A 159 1.95 28.49 36.59
CA ASP A 159 2.47 28.90 37.90
C ASP A 159 3.05 30.33 37.93
N GLY A 160 2.41 31.25 37.19
CA GLY A 160 2.84 32.64 37.05
C GLY A 160 4.02 32.87 36.11
N LYS A 161 4.62 31.81 35.55
CA LYS A 161 5.74 31.88 34.60
C LYS A 161 5.25 31.73 33.16
N LYS A 162 5.84 32.49 32.26
CA LYS A 162 5.52 32.44 30.82
C LYS A 162 6.50 31.50 30.11
N TYR A 163 5.96 30.58 29.32
CA TYR A 163 6.72 29.63 28.53
C TYR A 163 6.40 29.81 27.05
N LYS A 164 7.43 29.78 26.20
CA LYS A 164 7.27 29.70 24.76
C LYS A 164 7.01 28.25 24.36
N VAL A 165 5.90 28.01 23.67
CA VAL A 165 5.53 26.68 23.19
C VAL A 165 6.23 26.38 21.87
N PRO A 166 6.62 25.12 21.60
CA PRO A 166 7.09 24.75 20.27
C PRO A 166 6.04 25.05 19.20
N GLU A 167 6.48 25.54 18.05
CA GLU A 167 5.59 25.85 16.94
C GLU A 167 5.70 24.77 15.86
N ILE A 168 4.59 24.50 15.16
CA ILE A 168 4.62 23.66 13.95
C ILE A 168 5.11 24.54 12.80
N GLU A 169 6.42 24.75 12.74
CA GLU A 169 7.07 25.66 11.80
C GLU A 169 7.92 24.89 10.77
N ALA A 170 7.80 25.27 9.51
CA ALA A 170 8.60 24.72 8.41
C ALA A 170 9.98 25.38 8.35
N ASP A 171 10.92 24.76 7.64
CA ASP A 171 12.31 25.27 7.53
C ASP A 171 12.42 26.66 6.90
N ASN A 172 11.41 27.07 6.13
CA ASN A 172 11.32 28.40 5.52
C ASN A 172 10.65 29.46 6.44
N GLY A 173 10.35 29.11 7.70
CA GLY A 173 9.68 29.99 8.67
C GLY A 173 8.15 30.03 8.54
N LEU A 174 7.55 29.23 7.66
CA LEU A 174 6.10 29.12 7.55
C LEU A 174 5.53 28.39 8.77
N LYS A 175 4.62 29.04 9.50
CA LYS A 175 3.89 28.43 10.61
C LYS A 175 2.61 27.77 10.13
N TRP A 176 2.44 26.50 10.44
CA TRP A 176 1.25 25.73 10.12
C TRP A 176 0.20 25.89 11.23
N SER A 177 -0.99 26.36 10.87
CA SER A 177 -2.14 26.34 11.77
C SER A 177 -2.88 25.01 11.62
N VAL A 178 -3.60 24.58 12.66
CA VAL A 178 -4.41 23.35 12.60
C VAL A 178 -5.43 23.41 11.46
N SER A 179 -5.99 24.58 11.17
CA SER A 179 -6.94 24.77 10.06
C SER A 179 -6.32 24.57 8.68
N SER A 180 -5.11 25.10 8.43
CA SER A 180 -4.43 24.92 7.15
C SER A 180 -3.84 23.52 7.00
N MET A 181 -3.36 22.92 8.09
CA MET A 181 -2.95 21.51 8.10
C MET A 181 -4.10 20.60 7.71
N MET A 182 -5.28 20.80 8.32
CA MET A 182 -6.43 19.95 8.10
C MET A 182 -6.88 19.89 6.64
N SER A 183 -6.85 21.01 5.89
CA SER A 183 -7.22 20.98 4.47
C SER A 183 -6.25 20.15 3.64
N ILE A 184 -4.94 20.38 3.80
CA ILE A 184 -3.88 19.70 3.04
C ILE A 184 -3.84 18.21 3.40
N VAL A 185 -3.82 17.90 4.69
CA VAL A 185 -3.74 16.53 5.21
C VAL A 185 -4.94 15.70 4.79
N LYS A 186 -6.14 16.28 4.86
CA LYS A 186 -7.38 15.62 4.44
C LYS A 186 -7.40 15.33 2.95
N ILE A 187 -6.93 16.27 2.11
CA ILE A 187 -6.79 16.04 0.67
C ILE A 187 -5.78 14.91 0.44
N TYR A 188 -4.60 14.99 1.03
CA TYR A 188 -3.52 14.03 0.82
C TYR A 188 -3.94 12.59 1.21
N ILE A 189 -4.35 12.39 2.47
CA ILE A 189 -4.68 11.07 3.02
C ILE A 189 -5.89 10.45 2.32
N ARG A 190 -6.93 11.24 2.02
CA ARG A 190 -8.11 10.71 1.30
C ARG A 190 -7.79 10.34 -0.15
N THR A 191 -6.91 11.11 -0.79
CA THR A 191 -6.47 10.80 -2.15
C THR A 191 -5.65 9.50 -2.15
N GLU A 192 -4.75 9.31 -1.18
CA GLU A 192 -3.99 8.07 -1.02
C GLU A 192 -4.91 6.85 -0.78
N GLN A 193 -5.89 6.97 0.11
CA GLN A 193 -6.90 5.93 0.37
C GLN A 193 -7.75 5.61 -0.87
N SER A 194 -8.12 6.65 -1.63
CA SER A 194 -8.90 6.50 -2.87
C SER A 194 -8.09 5.78 -3.95
N ILE A 195 -6.82 6.11 -4.14
CA ILE A 195 -5.92 5.39 -5.06
C ILE A 195 -5.83 3.90 -4.66
N ALA A 196 -5.61 3.60 -3.38
CA ALA A 196 -5.56 2.21 -2.91
C ALA A 196 -6.87 1.45 -3.20
N ALA A 197 -8.02 2.07 -2.99
CA ALA A 197 -9.32 1.48 -3.32
C ALA A 197 -9.52 1.28 -4.82
N LEU A 198 -9.07 2.22 -5.65
CA LEU A 198 -9.10 2.11 -7.11
C LEU A 198 -8.21 0.98 -7.62
N LEU A 199 -7.02 0.80 -7.04
CA LEU A 199 -6.12 -0.31 -7.37
C LEU A 199 -6.77 -1.66 -7.07
N GLY A 200 -7.33 -1.83 -5.87
CA GLY A 200 -8.03 -3.08 -5.52
C GLY A 200 -9.24 -3.36 -6.43
N LYS A 201 -10.00 -2.32 -6.78
CA LYS A 201 -11.13 -2.47 -7.72
C LYS A 201 -10.67 -2.83 -9.13
N LYS A 202 -9.59 -2.21 -9.61
CA LYS A 202 -8.99 -2.47 -10.93
C LYS A 202 -8.49 -3.91 -11.02
N GLU A 203 -7.79 -4.38 -10.00
CA GLU A 203 -7.30 -5.76 -9.91
C GLU A 203 -8.46 -6.76 -9.96
N ALA A 204 -9.50 -6.56 -9.14
CA ALA A 204 -10.69 -7.42 -9.15
C ALA A 204 -11.40 -7.46 -10.51
N LEU A 205 -11.52 -6.32 -11.20
CA LEU A 205 -12.11 -6.27 -12.55
C LEU A 205 -11.21 -6.92 -13.60
N GLN A 206 -9.89 -6.75 -13.49
CA GLN A 206 -8.91 -7.38 -14.38
C GLN A 206 -8.95 -8.91 -14.23
N ASP A 207 -9.01 -9.41 -13.00
CA ASP A 207 -9.16 -10.84 -12.73
C ASP A 207 -10.50 -11.36 -13.25
N GLY A 208 -11.60 -10.63 -13.03
CA GLY A 208 -12.94 -11.03 -13.50
C GLY A 208 -13.10 -11.07 -15.03
N ILE A 209 -12.20 -10.45 -15.81
CA ILE A 209 -12.21 -10.55 -17.28
C ILE A 209 -11.21 -11.57 -17.83
N LYS A 210 -10.24 -12.06 -17.04
CA LYS A 210 -9.27 -13.06 -17.51
C LYS A 210 -9.98 -14.32 -18.01
N ASP A 211 -11.02 -14.76 -17.31
CA ASP A 211 -11.81 -15.95 -17.66
C ASP A 211 -12.57 -15.82 -18.98
N LEU A 212 -12.67 -14.62 -19.54
CA LEU A 212 -13.32 -14.39 -20.83
C LEU A 212 -12.36 -14.55 -22.01
N TYR A 213 -11.05 -14.63 -21.77
CA TYR A 213 -10.07 -14.80 -22.85
C TYR A 213 -10.08 -16.24 -23.37
N ILE A 214 -9.97 -16.40 -24.68
CA ILE A 214 -9.93 -17.70 -25.35
C ILE A 214 -8.66 -17.74 -26.20
N TYR A 215 -7.74 -18.65 -25.88
CA TYR A 215 -6.42 -18.74 -26.53
C TYR A 215 -5.69 -17.39 -26.59
N ASP A 216 -5.65 -16.69 -25.46
CA ASP A 216 -5.06 -15.35 -25.30
C ASP A 216 -5.70 -14.23 -26.16
N LEU A 217 -6.82 -14.52 -26.82
CA LEU A 217 -7.61 -13.53 -27.55
C LEU A 217 -8.74 -13.01 -26.66
N SER A 218 -8.98 -11.70 -26.72
CA SER A 218 -10.19 -11.15 -26.11
C SER A 218 -11.44 -11.69 -26.82
N PRO A 219 -12.61 -11.71 -26.13
CA PRO A 219 -13.87 -12.13 -26.74
C PRO A 219 -14.18 -11.46 -28.09
N MET A 220 -13.83 -10.18 -28.21
CA MET A 220 -14.02 -9.42 -29.45
C MET A 220 -13.08 -9.89 -30.56
N GLU A 221 -11.80 -10.13 -30.26
CA GLU A 221 -10.82 -10.61 -31.24
C GLU A 221 -11.16 -12.03 -31.69
N TYR A 222 -11.53 -12.90 -30.75
CA TYR A 222 -11.97 -14.27 -31.04
C TYR A 222 -13.16 -14.28 -31.99
N ASN A 223 -14.24 -13.53 -31.68
CA ASN A 223 -15.40 -13.43 -32.58
C ASN A 223 -15.07 -12.76 -33.91
N ASN A 224 -14.17 -11.77 -33.93
CA ASN A 224 -13.75 -11.14 -35.19
C ASN A 224 -13.01 -12.12 -36.10
N ASN A 225 -12.19 -13.01 -35.54
CA ASN A 225 -11.51 -14.06 -36.30
C ASN A 225 -12.51 -15.08 -36.85
N LEU A 226 -13.47 -15.55 -36.03
CA LEU A 226 -14.55 -16.42 -36.49
C LEU A 226 -15.38 -15.77 -37.61
N HIS A 227 -15.71 -14.48 -37.48
CA HIS A 227 -16.43 -13.75 -38.52
C HIS A 227 -15.68 -13.73 -39.86
N LYS A 228 -14.37 -13.50 -39.84
CA LYS A 228 -13.54 -13.52 -41.05
C LYS A 228 -13.52 -14.89 -41.72
N GLU A 229 -13.44 -15.97 -40.95
CA GLU A 229 -13.49 -17.34 -41.47
C GLU A 229 -14.86 -17.69 -42.05
N ILE A 230 -15.94 -17.33 -41.34
CA ILE A 230 -17.33 -17.51 -41.81
C ILE A 230 -17.57 -16.76 -43.12
N GLU A 231 -17.03 -15.55 -43.26
CA GLU A 231 -17.15 -14.76 -44.48
C GLU A 231 -16.43 -15.43 -45.65
N LYS A 232 -15.21 -15.93 -45.42
CA LYS A 232 -14.45 -16.69 -46.43
C LYS A 232 -15.23 -17.93 -46.90
N ILE A 233 -15.75 -18.74 -45.98
CA ILE A 233 -16.55 -19.92 -46.31
C ILE A 233 -17.84 -19.52 -47.03
N SER A 234 -18.46 -18.41 -46.65
CA SER A 234 -19.66 -17.90 -47.33
C SER A 234 -19.36 -17.55 -48.78
N GLN A 235 -18.21 -16.94 -49.07
CA GLN A 235 -17.77 -16.68 -50.44
C GLN A 235 -17.47 -17.98 -51.21
N GLU A 236 -16.85 -18.98 -50.57
CA GLU A 236 -16.62 -20.30 -51.15
C GLU A 236 -17.94 -21.00 -51.53
N ILE A 237 -18.97 -20.92 -50.68
CA ILE A 237 -20.31 -21.46 -50.96
C ILE A 237 -20.98 -20.73 -52.14
N VAL A 238 -20.84 -19.41 -52.23
CA VAL A 238 -21.38 -18.63 -53.37
C VAL A 238 -20.71 -19.08 -54.67
N ASN A 239 -19.39 -19.22 -54.68
CA ASN A 239 -18.64 -19.70 -55.85
C ASN A 239 -19.03 -21.13 -56.23
N ALA A 240 -19.21 -22.03 -55.24
CA ALA A 240 -19.68 -23.39 -55.48
C ALA A 240 -21.11 -23.41 -56.07
N THR A 241 -21.99 -22.53 -55.59
CA THR A 241 -23.36 -22.38 -56.11
C THR A 241 -23.34 -21.95 -57.59
N GLN A 242 -22.47 -21.01 -57.96
CA GLN A 242 -22.28 -20.61 -59.36
C GLN A 242 -21.79 -21.79 -60.22
N LYS A 243 -20.84 -22.59 -59.72
CA LYS A 243 -20.37 -23.80 -60.41
C LYS A 243 -21.48 -24.83 -60.58
N VAL A 244 -22.32 -25.07 -59.56
CA VAL A 244 -23.47 -25.99 -59.66
C VAL A 244 -24.41 -25.55 -60.78
N ASN A 245 -24.73 -24.26 -60.87
CA ASN A 245 -25.61 -23.75 -61.91
C ASN A 245 -25.00 -23.96 -63.31
N LEU A 246 -23.72 -23.61 -63.50
CA LEU A 246 -23.00 -23.82 -64.76
C LEU A 246 -22.99 -25.30 -65.18
N TYR A 247 -22.69 -26.21 -64.27
CA TYR A 247 -22.66 -27.64 -64.57
C TYR A 247 -24.06 -28.21 -64.81
N SER A 248 -25.10 -27.64 -64.19
CA SER A 248 -26.49 -27.99 -64.50
C SER A 248 -26.86 -27.59 -65.93
N ASP A 249 -26.51 -26.36 -66.33
CA ASP A 249 -26.75 -25.89 -67.70
C ASP A 249 -25.99 -26.74 -68.74
N LEU A 250 -24.74 -27.11 -68.42
CA LEU A 250 -23.92 -28.01 -69.25
C LEU A 250 -24.53 -29.41 -69.38
N LEU A 251 -25.12 -29.94 -68.31
CA LEU A 251 -25.78 -31.24 -68.32
C LEU A 251 -26.99 -31.25 -69.26
N ASP A 252 -27.77 -30.15 -69.25
CA ASP A 252 -28.98 -30.00 -70.05
C ASP A 252 -28.68 -29.91 -71.56
N ILE A 253 -27.55 -29.30 -71.95
CA ILE A 253 -27.14 -29.16 -73.36
C ILE A 253 -26.26 -30.30 -73.88
N SER A 254 -25.80 -31.21 -73.01
CA SER A 254 -24.90 -32.31 -73.38
C SER A 254 -25.58 -33.34 -74.29
N LYS A 255 -24.83 -33.84 -75.29
CA LYS A 255 -25.34 -34.73 -76.34
C LYS A 255 -24.94 -36.20 -76.19
N THR A 256 -23.86 -36.49 -75.46
CA THR A 256 -23.35 -37.87 -75.30
C THR A 256 -23.69 -38.43 -73.92
N THR A 257 -23.84 -39.74 -73.82
CA THR A 257 -24.09 -40.43 -72.55
C THR A 257 -22.89 -40.36 -71.60
N GLU A 258 -21.67 -40.43 -72.13
CA GLU A 258 -20.43 -40.33 -71.33
C GLU A 258 -20.25 -38.93 -70.72
N ASP A 259 -20.47 -37.86 -71.49
CA ASP A 259 -20.37 -36.49 -70.98
C ASP A 259 -21.41 -36.22 -69.89
N LYS A 260 -22.65 -36.70 -70.07
CA LYS A 260 -23.70 -36.57 -69.06
C LYS A 260 -23.33 -37.26 -67.75
N GLU A 261 -22.73 -38.44 -67.81
CA GLU A 261 -22.37 -39.19 -66.62
C GLU A 261 -21.18 -38.54 -65.89
N SER A 262 -20.19 -38.03 -66.64
CA SER A 262 -19.08 -37.22 -66.10
C SER A 262 -19.58 -35.96 -65.38
N ILE A 263 -20.45 -35.17 -66.03
CA ILE A 263 -21.01 -33.94 -65.45
C ILE A 263 -21.85 -34.23 -64.20
N LYS A 264 -22.59 -35.35 -64.15
CA LYS A 264 -23.32 -35.78 -62.95
C LYS A 264 -22.38 -36.09 -61.78
N ILE A 265 -21.25 -36.74 -62.04
CA ILE A 265 -20.24 -37.04 -61.01
C ILE A 265 -19.68 -35.73 -60.46
N ASP A 266 -19.30 -34.80 -61.32
CA ASP A 266 -18.79 -33.48 -60.91
C ASP A 266 -19.83 -32.68 -60.12
N LEU A 267 -21.10 -32.66 -60.58
CA LEU A 267 -22.21 -32.05 -59.83
C LEU A 267 -22.38 -32.65 -58.44
N LYS A 268 -22.28 -33.98 -58.32
CA LYS A 268 -22.36 -34.66 -57.02
C LYS A 268 -21.21 -34.25 -56.11
N ASN A 269 -19.99 -34.19 -56.64
CA ASN A 269 -18.80 -33.79 -55.89
C ASN A 269 -18.90 -32.34 -55.40
N ILE A 270 -19.27 -31.40 -56.29
CA ILE A 270 -19.43 -29.97 -55.93
C ILE A 270 -20.54 -29.81 -54.88
N LYS A 271 -21.66 -30.53 -55.01
CA LYS A 271 -22.74 -30.49 -54.00
C LYS A 271 -22.30 -31.04 -52.65
N GLN A 272 -21.49 -32.09 -52.63
CA GLN A 272 -20.91 -32.62 -51.39
C GLN A 272 -19.95 -31.62 -50.74
N GLU A 273 -19.03 -31.03 -51.50
CA GLU A 273 -18.10 -30.01 -51.00
C GLU A 273 -18.86 -28.80 -50.43
N MET A 274 -19.88 -28.32 -51.14
CA MET A 274 -20.74 -27.24 -50.67
C MET A 274 -21.45 -27.60 -49.35
N GLN A 275 -21.89 -28.85 -49.18
CA GLN A 275 -22.52 -29.28 -47.93
C GLN A 275 -21.52 -29.29 -46.78
N LEU A 276 -20.31 -29.82 -47.00
CA LEU A 276 -19.23 -29.79 -46.00
C LEU A 276 -18.92 -28.34 -45.56
N LYS A 277 -18.91 -27.40 -46.50
CA LYS A 277 -18.71 -25.98 -46.21
C LYS A 277 -19.87 -25.35 -45.41
N ARG A 278 -21.12 -25.77 -45.66
CA ARG A 278 -22.27 -25.34 -44.86
C ARG A 278 -22.20 -25.89 -43.44
N ASP A 279 -21.75 -27.12 -43.28
CA ASP A 279 -21.59 -27.75 -41.98
C ASP A 279 -20.45 -27.07 -41.20
N GLU A 280 -19.32 -26.79 -41.86
CA GLU A 280 -18.19 -26.00 -41.31
C GLU A 280 -18.65 -24.62 -40.83
N LYS A 281 -19.41 -23.89 -41.66
CA LYS A 281 -19.99 -22.59 -41.31
C LYS A 281 -20.89 -22.67 -40.07
N THR A 282 -21.75 -23.68 -40.00
CA THR A 282 -22.63 -23.93 -38.84
C THR A 282 -21.80 -24.14 -37.57
N GLN A 283 -20.76 -24.96 -37.66
CA GLN A 283 -19.86 -25.23 -36.53
C GLN A 283 -19.13 -23.97 -36.05
N LEU A 284 -18.60 -23.14 -36.95
CA LEU A 284 -17.96 -21.89 -36.59
C LEU A 284 -18.94 -20.89 -35.95
N THR A 285 -20.16 -20.81 -36.48
CA THR A 285 -21.21 -19.95 -35.93
C THR A 285 -21.57 -20.37 -34.50
N ALA A 286 -21.64 -21.68 -34.24
CA ALA A 286 -21.91 -22.22 -32.90
C ALA A 286 -20.81 -21.92 -31.87
N LYS A 287 -19.56 -21.68 -32.32
CA LYS A 287 -18.44 -21.29 -31.45
C LYS A 287 -18.44 -19.81 -31.09
N MET A 288 -19.25 -18.99 -31.74
CA MET A 288 -19.25 -17.56 -31.47
C MET A 288 -19.74 -17.23 -30.06
N ILE A 289 -19.02 -16.34 -29.40
CA ILE A 289 -19.39 -15.79 -28.10
C ILE A 289 -20.67 -14.97 -28.24
N GLY A 290 -21.61 -15.16 -27.30
CA GLY A 290 -22.90 -14.50 -27.31
C GLY A 290 -22.83 -12.99 -27.07
N LYS A 291 -23.81 -12.25 -27.60
CA LYS A 291 -23.89 -10.78 -27.46
C LYS A 291 -23.82 -10.30 -25.99
N ASN A 292 -24.40 -11.04 -25.06
CA ASN A 292 -24.42 -10.68 -23.64
C ASN A 292 -23.01 -10.74 -23.02
N GLU A 293 -22.21 -11.74 -23.36
CA GLU A 293 -20.83 -11.88 -22.87
C GLU A 293 -19.91 -10.83 -23.48
N LEU A 294 -20.08 -10.53 -24.78
CA LEU A 294 -19.38 -9.41 -25.42
C LEU A 294 -19.74 -8.06 -24.77
N LEU A 295 -21.00 -7.86 -24.39
CA LEU A 295 -21.43 -6.66 -23.69
C LEU A 295 -20.82 -6.58 -22.29
N ARG A 296 -20.80 -7.70 -21.56
CA ARG A 296 -20.14 -7.81 -20.25
C ARG A 296 -18.66 -7.43 -20.33
N TYR A 297 -17.91 -8.06 -21.25
CA TYR A 297 -16.51 -7.74 -21.49
C TYR A 297 -16.28 -6.25 -21.78
N ASN A 298 -17.07 -5.68 -22.70
CA ASN A 298 -16.94 -4.26 -23.08
C ASN A 298 -17.24 -3.31 -21.93
N ASN A 299 -18.27 -3.60 -21.12
CA ASN A 299 -18.62 -2.79 -19.97
C ASN A 299 -17.51 -2.83 -18.92
N THR A 300 -16.99 -4.02 -18.61
CA THR A 300 -15.88 -4.15 -17.66
C THR A 300 -14.62 -3.45 -18.16
N LYS A 301 -14.30 -3.57 -19.45
CA LYS A 301 -13.15 -2.85 -20.05
C LYS A 301 -13.30 -1.34 -19.95
N LYS A 302 -14.49 -0.80 -20.25
CA LYS A 302 -14.79 0.64 -20.08
C LYS A 302 -14.65 1.09 -18.63
N GLU A 303 -15.04 0.25 -17.67
CA GLU A 303 -14.91 0.53 -16.25
C GLU A 303 -13.43 0.54 -15.82
N ILE A 304 -12.63 -0.43 -16.26
CA ILE A 304 -11.17 -0.44 -16.05
C ILE A 304 -10.54 0.83 -16.62
N ASP A 305 -10.88 1.22 -17.84
CA ASP A 305 -10.37 2.45 -18.47
C ASP A 305 -10.77 3.71 -17.70
N ALA A 306 -11.98 3.73 -17.14
CA ALA A 306 -12.45 4.83 -16.29
C ALA A 306 -11.65 4.90 -14.97
N ILE A 307 -11.39 3.76 -14.34
CA ILE A 307 -10.56 3.66 -13.13
C ILE A 307 -9.13 4.14 -13.41
N ILE A 308 -8.51 3.71 -14.51
CA ILE A 308 -7.15 4.15 -14.89
C ILE A 308 -7.08 5.68 -15.06
N ARG A 309 -8.12 6.29 -15.65
CA ARG A 309 -8.17 7.75 -15.79
C ARG A 309 -8.35 8.45 -14.44
N GLN A 310 -9.15 7.86 -13.55
CA GLN A 310 -9.37 8.40 -12.20
C GLN A 310 -8.10 8.29 -11.34
N GLU A 311 -7.44 7.12 -11.35
CA GLU A 311 -6.14 6.85 -10.71
C GLU A 311 -5.12 7.94 -11.10
N LYS A 312 -4.91 8.16 -12.40
CA LYS A 312 -4.01 9.22 -12.90
C LYS A 312 -4.36 10.63 -12.46
N ARG A 313 -5.65 10.93 -12.27
CA ARG A 313 -6.09 12.23 -11.78
C ARG A 313 -5.74 12.38 -10.30
N GLU A 314 -5.97 11.36 -9.51
CA GLU A 314 -5.69 11.33 -8.08
C GLU A 314 -4.18 11.34 -7.80
N GLU A 315 -3.37 10.63 -8.58
CA GLU A 315 -1.90 10.69 -8.50
C GLU A 315 -1.37 12.13 -8.68
N ARG A 316 -1.95 12.90 -9.63
CA ARG A 316 -1.58 14.31 -9.81
C ARG A 316 -1.94 15.16 -8.60
N ILE A 317 -3.10 14.93 -7.99
CA ILE A 317 -3.52 15.63 -6.78
C ILE A 317 -2.56 15.31 -5.63
N LEU A 318 -2.18 14.03 -5.49
CA LEU A 318 -1.25 13.59 -4.47
C LEU A 318 0.11 14.26 -4.63
N GLU A 319 0.67 14.26 -5.85
CA GLU A 319 1.97 14.89 -6.11
C GLU A 319 1.94 16.40 -5.86
N GLN A 320 0.86 17.09 -6.24
CA GLN A 320 0.69 18.53 -5.96
C GLN A 320 0.67 18.86 -4.45
N ASN A 321 0.19 17.94 -3.61
CA ASN A 321 0.05 18.17 -2.16
C ASN A 321 1.19 17.55 -1.33
N LYS A 322 2.06 16.75 -1.96
CA LYS A 322 3.10 15.96 -1.30
C LYS A 322 4.09 16.81 -0.52
N GLU A 323 4.63 17.86 -1.13
CA GLU A 323 5.60 18.74 -0.47
C GLU A 323 4.99 19.44 0.75
N SER A 324 3.75 19.92 0.61
CA SER A 324 3.04 20.56 1.72
C SER A 324 2.74 19.59 2.85
N PHE A 325 2.30 18.37 2.52
CA PHE A 325 2.08 17.31 3.51
C PHE A 325 3.38 16.93 4.23
N LEU A 326 4.49 16.73 3.50
CA LEU A 326 5.79 16.42 4.08
C LEU A 326 6.31 17.57 4.96
N SER A 327 6.11 18.81 4.54
CA SER A 327 6.43 19.99 5.35
C SER A 327 5.68 19.96 6.68
N ILE A 328 4.35 19.77 6.64
CA ILE A 328 3.51 19.65 7.85
C ILE A 328 4.00 18.51 8.75
N LYS A 329 4.22 17.31 8.18
CA LYS A 329 4.70 16.14 8.92
C LYS A 329 6.02 16.43 9.61
N ASN A 330 7.01 16.97 8.89
CA ASN A 330 8.33 17.22 9.43
C ASN A 330 8.31 18.32 10.50
N SER A 331 7.52 19.38 10.30
CA SER A 331 7.28 20.41 11.31
C SER A 331 6.60 19.84 12.55
N LEU A 332 5.64 18.93 12.39
CA LEU A 332 4.99 18.27 13.51
C LEU A 332 5.98 17.39 14.28
N VAL A 333 6.82 16.61 13.60
CA VAL A 333 7.88 15.83 14.26
C VAL A 333 8.78 16.74 15.11
N LYS A 334 9.21 17.89 14.56
CA LYS A 334 10.02 18.86 15.33
C LYS A 334 9.28 19.36 16.56
N ALA A 335 8.01 19.75 16.42
CA ALA A 335 7.19 20.24 17.52
C ALA A 335 7.01 19.18 18.62
N LEU A 336 6.72 17.93 18.23
CA LEU A 336 6.57 16.78 19.14
C LEU A 336 7.86 16.42 19.88
N THR A 337 9.03 16.64 19.26
CA THR A 337 10.33 16.42 19.90
C THR A 337 10.80 17.55 20.81
N SER A 338 10.18 18.72 20.69
CA SER A 338 10.60 19.94 21.37
C SER A 338 9.88 20.11 22.70
N LYS A 339 10.54 20.76 23.67
CA LYS A 339 9.93 21.15 24.94
C LYS A 339 9.68 22.65 24.94
N LYS A 340 8.64 23.09 25.65
CA LYS A 340 8.47 24.51 25.95
C LYS A 340 9.68 25.05 26.72
N VAL A 341 10.02 26.32 26.46
CA VAL A 341 11.18 26.99 27.04
C VAL A 341 10.70 28.17 27.88
N LEU A 342 11.31 28.38 29.06
CA LEU A 342 10.99 29.53 29.90
C LEU A 342 11.38 30.82 29.16
N LEU A 343 10.49 31.81 29.10
CA LEU A 343 10.75 33.03 28.29
C LEU A 343 11.97 33.83 28.76
N GLU A 344 12.24 33.84 30.07
CA GLU A 344 13.43 34.47 30.65
C GLU A 344 14.74 33.82 30.13
N GLU A 345 14.74 32.51 29.88
CA GLU A 345 15.87 31.78 29.29
C GLU A 345 15.93 31.94 27.77
N PHE A 346 14.77 32.07 27.11
CA PHE A 346 14.67 32.25 25.66
C PHE A 346 15.18 33.64 25.22
N GLU A 347 14.90 34.68 25.99
CA GLU A 347 15.38 36.05 25.73
C GLU A 347 16.88 36.21 25.98
N ALA A 348 17.48 35.39 26.86
CA ALA A 348 18.92 35.39 27.14
C ALA A 348 19.77 34.63 26.08
N GLN A 349 19.14 33.84 25.21
CA GLN A 349 19.80 33.07 24.14
C GLN A 349 19.75 33.75 22.76
N ARG A 350 19.07 34.90 22.66
CA ARG A 350 19.10 35.80 21.51
C ARG A 350 20.16 36.87 21.72
#